data_AF-A0A930AHS5-F1
#
_entry.id   AF-A0A930AHS5-F1
#
_cell.length_a   1.000
_cell.length_b   1.000
_cell.length_c   1.000
_cell.angle_alpha   90.00
_cell.angle_beta   90.00
_cell.angle_gamma   90.00
#
_symmetry.space_group_name_H-M   'P 1'
#
loop_
_entity.id
_entity.type
_entity.pdbx_description
1 polymer ?
#
loop_
_entity_poly.entity_id
_entity_poly.type
_entity_poly.pdbx_seq_one_letter_code
_entity_poly.pdbx_strand_id
1 'polypeptide(L)'
;ISEPTAADSMPETHISIEFSDKKLIKEFALQIEKVPASVKKNIKTVQLTPSKVTPDLVTLTMHDGNKILVPISHIAKKLPYYKGIQSQLEEGVPSVVDMEAGIFSYVEGAQNESSSSDEEKQKAEEEATGQPTEQAAEQVTESQEQESAEPQNSTENPGNTENR
;
A
#
# COMPACT_ATOMS: atom_id res chain seq x y z
N ILE A 1 2.64 48.05 16.99
CA ILE A 1 2.07 46.69 17.09
C ILE A 1 3.11 45.79 16.43
N SER A 2 3.92 45.12 17.23
CA SER A 2 4.94 44.19 16.72
C SER A 2 4.34 42.80 16.83
N GLU A 3 3.95 42.23 15.70
CA GLU A 3 3.59 40.81 15.66
C GLU A 3 4.86 39.98 15.93
N PRO A 4 4.89 39.13 16.96
CA PRO A 4 6.02 38.25 17.18
C PRO A 4 6.01 37.21 16.06
N THR A 5 7.01 37.23 15.19
CA THR A 5 7.18 36.26 14.12
C THR A 5 7.41 34.86 14.70
N ALA A 6 6.35 34.07 14.75
CA ALA A 6 6.30 32.64 14.41
C ALA A 6 7.46 31.73 14.84
N ALA A 7 7.95 31.85 16.08
CA ALA A 7 8.74 30.78 16.71
C ALA A 7 7.89 29.51 16.97
N ASP A 8 6.57 29.64 16.91
CA ASP A 8 5.57 28.58 17.12
C ASP A 8 5.31 27.69 15.88
N SER A 9 5.82 28.08 14.69
CA SER A 9 5.44 27.44 13.41
C SER A 9 6.54 26.57 12.78
N MET A 10 7.63 26.26 13.49
CA MET A 10 8.61 25.30 12.97
C MET A 10 8.20 23.86 13.34
N PRO A 11 8.32 22.90 12.40
CA PRO A 11 8.07 21.51 12.73
C PRO A 11 9.08 21.07 13.80
N GLU A 12 8.56 20.40 14.81
CA GLU A 12 9.33 19.87 15.97
C GLU A 12 10.52 18.99 15.54
N THR A 13 10.45 18.40 14.35
CA THR A 13 11.43 17.46 13.79
C THR A 13 11.57 17.67 12.28
N HIS A 14 12.75 17.37 11.73
CA HIS A 14 13.02 17.41 10.30
C HIS A 14 13.63 16.09 9.83
N ILE A 15 13.44 15.77 8.56
CA ILE A 15 14.03 14.59 7.91
C ILE A 15 15.14 15.06 6.97
N SER A 16 16.36 14.59 7.18
CA SER A 16 17.49 14.90 6.28
C SER A 16 17.52 13.94 5.09
N ILE A 17 17.42 14.49 3.88
CA ILE A 17 17.46 13.74 2.63
C ILE A 17 18.88 13.78 2.07
N GLU A 18 19.52 12.62 1.93
CA GLU A 18 20.94 12.48 1.54
C GLU A 18 21.12 11.95 0.11
N PHE A 19 20.19 12.30 -0.79
CA PHE A 19 20.28 12.01 -2.22
C PHE A 19 19.75 13.18 -3.05
N SER A 20 20.15 13.24 -4.33
CA SER A 20 19.92 14.43 -5.18
C SER A 20 18.94 14.22 -6.34
N ASP A 21 18.43 13.00 -6.54
CA ASP A 21 17.46 12.74 -7.62
C ASP A 21 16.12 13.43 -7.31
N LYS A 22 15.82 14.50 -8.05
CA LYS A 22 14.62 15.32 -7.86
C LYS A 22 13.31 14.54 -8.03
N LYS A 23 13.27 13.54 -8.92
CA LYS A 23 12.06 12.73 -9.13
C LYS A 23 11.80 11.86 -7.90
N LEU A 24 12.85 11.22 -7.39
CA LEU A 24 12.77 10.39 -6.19
C LEU A 24 12.46 11.22 -4.94
N ILE A 25 13.04 12.41 -4.79
CA ILE A 25 12.73 13.32 -3.67
C ILE A 25 11.25 13.70 -3.69
N LYS A 26 10.71 14.03 -4.87
CA LYS A 26 9.30 14.39 -5.02
C LYS A 26 8.39 13.20 -4.66
N GLU A 27 8.72 12.00 -5.15
CA GLU A 27 7.94 10.80 -4.83
C GLU A 27 8.01 10.48 -3.33
N PHE A 28 9.21 10.54 -2.73
CA PHE A 28 9.38 10.39 -1.29
C PHE A 28 8.50 11.36 -0.51
N ALA A 29 8.46 12.64 -0.89
CA ALA A 29 7.61 13.64 -0.23
C ALA A 29 6.11 13.28 -0.30
N LEU A 30 5.62 12.83 -1.45
CA LEU A 30 4.22 12.42 -1.64
C LEU A 30 3.86 11.16 -0.84
N GLN A 31 4.81 10.23 -0.72
CA GLN A 31 4.61 8.97 -0.01
C GLN A 31 4.68 9.18 1.50
N ILE A 32 5.67 9.93 1.98
CA ILE A 32 5.85 10.18 3.40
C ILE A 32 4.72 11.02 3.97
N GLU A 33 4.09 11.91 3.18
CA GLU A 33 2.95 12.71 3.64
C GLU A 33 1.84 11.84 4.27
N LYS A 34 1.56 10.69 3.65
CA LYS A 34 0.51 9.73 4.01
C LYS A 34 0.86 8.88 5.25
N VAL A 35 2.10 8.94 5.73
CA VAL A 35 2.55 8.16 6.89
C VAL A 35 2.09 8.87 8.18
N PRO A 36 1.67 8.11 9.22
CA PRO A 36 1.29 8.69 10.51
C PRO A 36 2.41 9.55 11.11
N ALA A 37 2.03 10.69 11.71
CA ALA A 37 2.99 11.63 12.30
C ALA A 37 3.92 10.97 13.33
N SER A 38 3.43 9.99 14.09
CA SER A 38 4.25 9.25 15.06
C SER A 38 5.45 8.53 14.43
N VAL A 39 5.28 7.99 13.21
CA VAL A 39 6.36 7.32 12.49
C VAL A 39 7.25 8.36 11.81
N LYS A 40 6.67 9.39 11.19
CA LYS A 40 7.42 10.46 10.50
C LYS A 40 8.39 11.19 11.42
N LYS A 41 7.94 11.54 12.64
CA LYS A 41 8.76 12.21 13.65
C LYS A 41 9.95 11.36 14.12
N ASN A 42 9.90 10.05 13.93
CA ASN A 42 10.97 9.14 14.30
C ASN A 42 12.01 8.96 13.18
N ILE A 43 11.80 9.53 11.98
CA ILE A 43 12.77 9.43 10.88
C ILE A 43 13.80 10.54 11.02
N LYS A 44 15.08 10.18 11.10
CA LYS A 44 16.19 11.12 11.18
C LYS A 44 16.75 11.45 9.80
N THR A 45 17.11 10.42 9.03
CA THR A 45 17.74 10.59 7.72
C THR A 45 17.22 9.58 6.70
N VAL A 46 17.35 9.92 5.41
CA VAL A 46 16.97 9.07 4.28
C VAL A 46 18.10 9.03 3.26
N GLN A 47 18.62 7.84 3.00
CA GLN A 47 19.64 7.59 2.00
C GLN A 47 19.05 6.76 0.86
N LEU A 48 19.42 7.07 -0.38
CA LEU A 48 19.12 6.18 -1.50
C LEU A 48 20.13 5.03 -1.50
N THR A 49 19.63 3.80 -1.39
CA THR A 49 20.43 2.56 -1.28
C THR A 49 19.90 1.50 -2.26
N PRO A 50 19.97 1.75 -3.58
CA PRO A 50 19.37 0.88 -4.59
C PRO A 50 19.90 -0.55 -4.50
N SER A 51 19.02 -1.53 -4.65
CA SER A 51 19.39 -2.94 -4.82
C SER A 51 19.45 -3.31 -6.30
N LYS A 52 19.86 -4.55 -6.60
CA LYS A 52 19.83 -5.07 -7.99
C LYS A 52 18.42 -5.11 -8.57
N VAL A 53 17.41 -5.30 -7.72
CA VAL A 53 16.02 -5.53 -8.12
C VAL A 53 15.13 -4.32 -7.83
N THR A 54 15.53 -3.46 -6.89
CA THR A 54 14.76 -2.30 -6.45
C THR A 54 15.57 -1.02 -6.56
N PRO A 55 15.41 -0.26 -7.65
CA PRO A 55 16.20 0.94 -7.91
C PRO A 55 15.81 2.14 -7.02
N ASP A 56 14.58 2.15 -6.49
CA ASP A 56 14.05 3.18 -5.60
C ASP A 56 14.15 2.79 -4.11
N LEU A 57 14.99 1.81 -3.77
CA LEU A 57 15.20 1.39 -2.39
C LEU A 57 15.89 2.50 -1.60
N VAL A 58 15.32 2.86 -0.44
CA VAL A 58 15.91 3.81 0.51
C VAL A 58 16.16 3.14 1.85
N THR A 59 17.20 3.62 2.53
CA THR A 59 17.46 3.34 3.93
C THR A 59 17.02 4.55 4.75
N LEU A 60 16.10 4.33 5.67
CA LEU A 60 15.67 5.29 6.67
C LEU A 60 16.44 5.01 7.96
N THR A 61 17.17 5.99 8.47
CA THR A 61 17.74 5.91 9.83
C THR A 61 16.76 6.55 10.80
N MET A 62 16.35 5.81 11.82
CA MET A 62 15.36 6.24 12.80
C MET A 62 16.03 6.89 14.03
N HIS A 63 15.30 7.69 14.80
CA HIS A 63 15.80 8.31 16.03
C HIS A 63 15.98 7.30 17.17
N ASP A 64 15.25 6.18 17.13
CA ASP A 64 15.41 5.05 18.04
C ASP A 64 16.66 4.18 17.76
N GLY A 65 17.42 4.48 16.71
CA GLY A 65 18.64 3.75 16.33
C GLY A 65 18.42 2.63 15.32
N ASN A 66 17.18 2.29 14.98
CA ASN A 66 16.89 1.28 13.97
C ASN A 66 17.04 1.83 12.55
N LYS A 67 17.18 0.91 11.60
CA LYS A 67 17.18 1.20 10.16
C LYS A 67 16.01 0.53 9.47
N ILE A 68 15.43 1.17 8.47
CA ILE A 68 14.37 0.58 7.65
C ILE A 68 14.81 0.63 6.19
N LEU A 69 14.76 -0.51 5.50
CA LEU A 69 14.96 -0.60 4.05
C LEU A 69 13.58 -0.65 3.42
N VAL A 70 13.22 0.30 2.57
CA VAL A 70 11.89 0.33 1.96
C VAL A 70 11.94 0.96 0.56
N PRO A 71 11.24 0.41 -0.45
CA PRO A 71 11.10 1.08 -1.74
C PRO A 71 10.31 2.37 -1.54
N ILE A 72 10.73 3.49 -2.14
CA ILE A 72 10.03 4.78 -2.04
C ILE A 72 8.54 4.61 -2.40
N SER A 73 8.27 3.87 -3.47
CA SER A 73 6.91 3.56 -3.95
C SER A 73 6.01 2.84 -2.94
N HIS A 74 6.59 2.19 -1.93
CA HIS A 74 5.88 1.42 -0.91
C HIS A 74 5.80 2.09 0.47
N ILE A 75 6.41 3.28 0.64
CA ILE A 75 6.47 3.98 1.92
C ILE A 75 5.09 4.18 2.54
N ALA A 76 4.13 4.76 1.81
CA ALA A 76 2.79 5.02 2.36
C ALA A 76 2.08 3.75 2.81
N LYS A 77 2.36 2.62 2.16
CA LYS A 77 1.74 1.32 2.45
C LYS A 77 2.42 0.62 3.62
N LYS A 78 3.76 0.62 3.69
CA LYS A 78 4.52 -0.23 4.62
C LYS A 78 4.97 0.47 5.92
N LEU A 79 5.30 1.76 5.88
CA LEU A 79 5.76 2.47 7.08
C LEU A 79 4.74 2.56 8.22
N PRO A 80 3.41 2.60 7.99
CA PRO A 80 2.44 2.58 9.08
C PRO A 80 2.58 1.36 10.02
N TYR A 81 3.13 0.24 9.54
CA TYR A 81 3.36 -0.97 10.33
C TYR A 81 4.56 -0.86 11.29
N TYR A 82 5.46 0.10 11.09
CA TYR A 82 6.69 0.22 11.88
C TYR A 82 6.43 0.26 13.38
N LYS A 83 5.38 0.95 13.82
CA LYS A 83 5.06 1.04 15.25
C LYS A 83 4.81 -0.33 15.91
N GLY A 84 4.17 -1.26 15.20
CA GLY A 84 3.91 -2.62 15.71
C GLY A 84 5.12 -3.55 15.62
N ILE A 85 6.02 -3.28 14.67
CA ILE A 85 7.28 -4.02 14.53
C ILE A 85 8.25 -3.55 15.62
N GLN A 86 8.35 -2.24 15.84
CA GLN A 86 9.24 -1.63 16.84
C GLN A 86 9.01 -2.20 18.24
N SER A 87 7.76 -2.49 18.63
CA SER A 87 7.46 -3.10 19.93
C SER A 87 7.94 -4.55 20.10
N GLN A 88 8.31 -5.20 19.01
CA GLN A 88 8.84 -6.58 19.00
C GLN A 88 10.38 -6.61 18.90
N LEU A 89 11.03 -5.47 18.64
CA LEU A 89 12.48 -5.35 18.58
C LEU A 89 13.06 -5.25 20.00
N GLU A 90 14.28 -5.75 20.18
CA GLU A 90 14.99 -5.61 21.44
C GLU A 90 15.41 -4.15 21.68
N GLU A 91 14.98 -3.58 22.80
CA GLU A 91 15.27 -2.19 23.15
C GLU A 91 16.78 -1.98 23.37
N GLY A 92 17.35 -0.96 22.73
CA GLY A 92 18.78 -0.64 22.81
C GLY A 92 19.67 -1.48 21.91
N VAL A 93 19.12 -2.42 21.13
CA VAL A 93 19.84 -3.20 20.12
C VAL A 93 19.48 -2.69 18.73
N PRO A 94 20.40 -2.02 18.01
CA PRO A 94 20.13 -1.52 16.67
C PRO A 94 19.69 -2.66 15.75
N SER A 95 18.51 -2.50 15.14
CA SER A 95 17.92 -3.49 14.25
C SER A 95 17.63 -2.90 12.89
N VAL A 96 17.63 -3.76 11.88
CA VAL A 96 17.25 -3.45 10.51
C VAL A 96 15.91 -4.08 10.21
N VAL A 97 14.96 -3.28 9.73
CA VAL A 97 13.65 -3.72 9.25
C VAL A 97 13.65 -3.65 7.72
N ASP A 98 13.68 -4.80 7.06
CA ASP A 98 13.63 -4.91 5.61
C ASP A 98 12.18 -5.02 5.12
N MET A 99 11.75 -3.97 4.42
CA MET A 99 10.45 -3.81 3.81
C MET A 99 10.50 -3.84 2.27
N GLU A 100 11.50 -4.49 1.65
CA GLU A 100 11.60 -4.65 0.19
C GLU A 100 10.59 -5.70 -0.31
N ALA A 101 10.87 -6.99 -0.07
CA ALA A 101 10.02 -8.12 -0.51
C ALA A 101 8.91 -8.51 0.49
N GLY A 102 9.06 -8.12 1.75
CA GLY A 102 8.16 -8.50 2.85
C GLY A 102 8.22 -7.48 3.97
N ILE A 103 8.15 -7.96 5.21
CA ILE A 103 8.52 -7.24 6.43
C ILE A 103 9.35 -8.22 7.27
N PHE A 104 10.67 -8.06 7.26
CA PHE A 104 11.59 -8.87 8.04
C PHE A 104 12.39 -7.96 8.98
N SER A 105 12.79 -8.45 10.14
CA SER A 105 13.63 -7.71 11.07
C SER A 105 14.82 -8.55 11.54
N TYR A 106 15.98 -7.94 11.66
CA TYR A 106 17.21 -8.58 12.14
C TYR A 106 18.10 -7.58 12.87
N VAL A 107 18.94 -8.07 13.79
CA VAL A 107 19.91 -7.22 14.49
C VAL A 107 20.96 -6.70 13.50
N GLU A 108 21.28 -5.41 13.59
CA GLU A 108 22.28 -4.79 12.73
C GLU A 108 23.65 -5.45 12.94
N GLY A 109 24.27 -5.92 11.84
CA GLY A 109 25.54 -6.64 11.89
C GLY A 109 25.42 -8.16 12.11
N ALA A 110 24.25 -8.70 12.44
CA ALA A 110 24.03 -10.14 12.53
C ALA A 110 24.00 -10.83 11.16
N GLN A 111 23.82 -10.07 10.07
CA GLN A 111 23.70 -10.59 8.70
C GLN A 111 24.98 -11.23 8.14
N ASN A 112 26.04 -11.34 8.94
CA ASN A 112 27.20 -12.17 8.60
C ASN A 112 26.98 -13.66 8.92
N GLU A 113 25.95 -14.03 9.68
CA GLU A 113 25.62 -15.43 9.97
C GLU A 113 24.09 -15.58 10.12
N SER A 114 23.49 -16.37 9.22
CA SER A 114 22.17 -17.03 9.41
C SER A 114 20.91 -16.25 9.03
N SER A 115 20.41 -16.55 7.83
CA SER A 115 18.99 -16.49 7.50
C SER A 115 18.22 -17.50 8.36
N SER A 116 17.30 -17.07 9.23
CA SER A 116 16.11 -17.86 9.62
C SER A 116 15.14 -17.06 10.50
N SER A 117 13.89 -17.05 10.02
CA SER A 117 12.63 -17.14 10.76
C SER A 117 12.27 -16.08 11.79
N ASP A 118 11.28 -15.24 11.46
CA ASP A 118 10.03 -15.15 12.23
C ASP A 118 8.96 -14.43 11.38
N GLU A 119 8.15 -15.22 10.66
CA GLU A 119 6.88 -14.80 10.11
C GLU A 119 5.75 -15.36 11.00
N GLU A 120 5.08 -14.53 11.80
CA GLU A 120 3.75 -14.91 12.32
C GLU A 120 2.76 -13.73 12.34
N LYS A 121 2.30 -13.43 11.13
CA LYS A 121 0.91 -13.24 10.69
C LYS A 121 -0.18 -13.19 11.79
N GLN A 122 -0.63 -12.00 12.18
CA GLN A 122 -1.96 -11.81 12.77
C GLN A 122 -3.02 -11.71 11.67
N LYS A 123 -3.89 -12.74 11.61
CA LYS A 123 -5.07 -12.84 10.75
C LYS A 123 -6.29 -12.38 11.56
N ALA A 124 -6.96 -11.32 11.11
CA ALA A 124 -8.25 -10.90 11.65
C ALA A 124 -9.36 -11.89 11.24
N GLU A 125 -10.21 -12.24 12.20
CA GLU A 125 -11.48 -12.96 12.05
C GLU A 125 -12.61 -11.99 11.68
N GLU A 126 -13.34 -12.30 10.61
CA GLU A 126 -14.80 -12.27 10.39
C GLU A 126 -14.96 -12.78 8.94
N GLU A 127 -15.75 -13.79 8.60
CA GLU A 127 -17.15 -14.00 8.92
C GLU A 127 -17.50 -15.49 8.66
N ALA A 128 -18.32 -16.09 9.51
CA ALA A 128 -18.84 -17.44 9.36
C ALA A 128 -20.35 -17.40 9.14
N THR A 129 -20.80 -17.77 7.94
CA THR A 129 -22.10 -18.39 7.62
C THR A 129 -22.10 -18.67 6.10
N GLY A 130 -22.43 -19.82 5.52
CA GLY A 130 -22.86 -21.15 5.92
C GLY A 130 -23.12 -21.90 4.59
N GLN A 131 -22.55 -23.09 4.40
CA GLN A 131 -22.98 -24.10 3.41
C GLN A 131 -24.12 -24.94 4.00
N PRO A 132 -24.91 -25.76 3.26
CA PRO A 132 -24.57 -26.54 2.04
C PRO A 132 -25.70 -26.47 0.95
N THR A 133 -25.62 -27.03 -0.26
CA THR A 133 -25.50 -28.45 -0.65
C THR A 133 -25.31 -28.62 -2.18
N GLU A 134 -24.69 -29.74 -2.53
CA GLU A 134 -24.50 -30.34 -3.86
C GLU A 134 -25.80 -30.62 -4.64
N GLN A 135 -25.78 -30.53 -5.99
CA GLN A 135 -26.11 -31.62 -6.91
C GLN A 135 -26.10 -31.20 -8.41
N ALA A 136 -25.24 -31.90 -9.16
CA ALA A 136 -25.47 -32.59 -10.44
C ALA A 136 -25.84 -31.85 -11.75
N ALA A 137 -25.11 -32.30 -12.78
CA ALA A 137 -25.52 -32.61 -14.16
C ALA A 137 -25.14 -31.61 -15.28
N GLU A 138 -24.24 -32.13 -16.12
CA GLU A 138 -23.86 -31.71 -17.46
C GLU A 138 -25.06 -31.57 -18.41
N GLN A 139 -25.00 -30.63 -19.38
CA GLN A 139 -25.17 -30.96 -20.81
C GLN A 139 -24.86 -29.75 -21.73
N VAL A 140 -24.22 -30.08 -22.85
CA VAL A 140 -23.73 -29.25 -23.95
C VAL A 140 -24.65 -29.46 -25.17
N THR A 141 -24.68 -28.49 -26.10
CA THR A 141 -25.23 -28.53 -27.49
C THR A 141 -26.76 -28.48 -27.60
N GLU A 142 -27.43 -27.85 -28.57
CA GLU A 142 -27.07 -27.30 -29.88
C GLU A 142 -28.12 -26.25 -30.32
N SER A 143 -27.69 -25.40 -31.25
CA SER A 143 -28.34 -24.34 -32.03
C SER A 143 -29.81 -24.50 -32.45
N GLN A 144 -30.48 -23.36 -32.60
CA GLN A 144 -31.31 -23.09 -33.78
C GLN A 144 -31.34 -21.59 -34.08
N GLU A 145 -31.03 -21.29 -35.33
CA GLU A 145 -30.89 -19.97 -35.93
C GLU A 145 -32.05 -19.77 -36.93
N GLN A 146 -32.38 -18.50 -37.21
CA GLN A 146 -33.24 -17.99 -38.31
C GLN A 146 -34.78 -18.10 -38.05
N GLU A 147 -35.64 -17.13 -38.35
CA GLU A 147 -35.56 -15.92 -39.19
C GLU A 147 -36.78 -15.00 -38.89
N SER A 148 -36.60 -13.71 -39.16
CA SER A 148 -37.54 -12.85 -39.91
C SER A 148 -38.27 -11.67 -39.21
N ALA A 149 -37.93 -10.50 -39.77
CA ALA A 149 -38.79 -9.34 -40.07
C ALA A 149 -39.11 -8.28 -38.99
N GLU A 150 -38.37 -7.17 -39.11
CA GLU A 150 -38.82 -5.78 -38.85
C GLU A 150 -40.14 -5.45 -39.59
N PRO A 151 -40.96 -4.51 -39.06
CA PRO A 151 -40.87 -3.15 -39.61
C PRO A 151 -41.14 -1.98 -38.63
N GLN A 152 -40.36 -0.92 -38.85
CA GLN A 152 -40.75 0.49 -39.07
C GLN A 152 -41.80 1.18 -38.16
N ASN A 153 -41.28 2.13 -37.37
CA ASN A 153 -41.57 3.57 -37.33
C ASN A 153 -42.99 4.14 -37.62
N SER A 154 -43.32 5.14 -36.78
CA SER A 154 -44.17 6.34 -36.99
C SER A 154 -45.67 6.27 -36.70
N THR A 155 -46.01 6.86 -35.56
CA THR A 155 -47.07 7.87 -35.34
C THR A 155 -47.75 8.38 -36.61
N GLU A 156 -49.07 8.17 -36.73
CA GLU A 156 -50.09 9.23 -36.90
C GLU A 156 -51.51 8.65 -36.91
N ASN A 157 -52.46 9.52 -36.55
CA ASN A 157 -53.84 9.27 -36.12
C ASN A 157 -54.82 9.26 -37.33
N PRO A 158 -56.15 9.34 -37.13
CA PRO A 158 -57.15 8.26 -37.15
C PRO A 158 -58.06 8.25 -38.41
N GLY A 159 -58.89 7.21 -38.58
CA GLY A 159 -59.98 7.26 -39.54
C GLY A 159 -60.81 5.98 -39.75
N ASN A 160 -61.87 5.84 -38.95
CA ASN A 160 -63.24 5.48 -39.35
C ASN A 160 -63.59 4.14 -40.07
N THR A 161 -64.58 3.42 -39.47
CA THR A 161 -65.62 2.53 -40.09
C THR A 161 -65.16 1.27 -40.84
N GLU A 162 -65.82 0.10 -40.83
CA GLU A 162 -67.17 -0.34 -40.44
C GLU A 162 -67.15 -1.88 -40.36
N ASN A 163 -67.70 -2.45 -39.29
CA ASN A 163 -68.75 -3.49 -39.33
C ASN A 163 -68.67 -4.60 -40.41
N ARG A 164 -68.39 -5.86 -39.99
CA ARG A 164 -69.34 -6.99 -40.02
C ARG A 164 -68.72 -8.29 -39.48
#